data_AF-A0A7C1S0Y2-F1
#
_entry.id   AF-A0A7C1S0Y2-F1
#
_cell.length_a   1.000
_cell.length_b   1.000
_cell.length_c   1.000
_cell.angle_alpha   90.00
_cell.angle_beta   90.00
_cell.angle_gamma   90.00
#
_symmetry.space_group_name_H-M   'P 1'
#
loop_
_entity.id
_entity.type
_entity.pdbx_description
1 polymer ?
#
loop_
_entity_poly.entity_id
_entity_poly.type
_entity_poly.pdbx_seq_one_letter_code
_entity_poly.pdbx_strand_id
1 'polypeptide(L)'
;MDSLFGLIFSQWIQLLKENKFNISPNKIIFLLGMTINSVKNSMYGKYDRKVISKNISDNISMPDPVFILGHWRSGTTFLHNLISQDKQFNYPRIYQV
;
A
#
# COMPACT_ATOMS: atom_id res chain seq x y z
N MET A 1 -13.80 -11.98 9.00
CA MET A 1 -13.37 -12.45 7.66
C MET A 1 -12.22 -11.56 7.27
N ASP A 2 -10.98 -12.02 7.45
CA ASP A 2 -9.81 -11.23 7.09
C ASP A 2 -9.84 -10.93 5.59
N SER A 3 -9.66 -9.67 5.23
CA SER A 3 -9.87 -9.14 3.89
C SER A 3 -8.78 -9.62 2.91
N LEU A 4 -8.91 -10.83 2.40
CA LEU A 4 -8.04 -11.43 1.38
C LEU A 4 -8.13 -10.76 -0.02
N PHE A 5 -8.98 -9.73 -0.16
CA PHE A 5 -9.24 -9.03 -1.43
C PHE A 5 -8.04 -8.25 -1.99
N GLY A 6 -7.00 -7.99 -1.19
CA GLY A 6 -5.81 -7.25 -1.59
C GLY A 6 -4.64 -8.10 -2.09
N LEU A 7 -4.77 -9.43 -2.18
CA LEU A 7 -3.65 -10.30 -2.56
C LEU A 7 -3.33 -10.21 -4.07
N ILE A 8 -2.04 -10.21 -4.38
CA ILE A 8 -1.54 -10.39 -5.75
C ILE A 8 -1.58 -11.89 -6.08
N PHE A 9 -1.76 -12.24 -7.34
CA PHE A 9 -1.81 -13.63 -7.82
C PHE A 9 -0.71 -14.57 -7.25
N SER A 10 0.53 -14.08 -7.12
CA SER A 10 1.63 -14.87 -6.53
C SER A 10 1.39 -15.23 -5.06
N GLN A 11 0.91 -14.26 -4.28
CA GLN A 11 0.58 -14.45 -2.86
C GLN A 11 -0.63 -15.37 -2.70
N TRP A 12 -1.61 -15.27 -3.61
CA TRP A 12 -2.77 -16.16 -3.64
C TRP A 12 -2.36 -17.63 -3.87
N ILE A 13 -1.50 -17.89 -4.87
CA ILE A 13 -0.97 -19.25 -5.13
C ILE A 13 -0.16 -19.76 -3.94
N GLN A 14 0.67 -18.90 -3.34
CA GLN A 14 1.46 -19.27 -2.18
C GLN A 14 0.56 -19.71 -1.02
N LEU A 15 -0.50 -18.94 -0.73
CA LEU A 15 -1.46 -19.26 0.32
C LEU A 15 -2.20 -20.58 0.04
N LEU A 16 -2.58 -20.84 -1.22
CA LEU A 16 -3.17 -22.11 -1.61
C LEU A 16 -2.21 -23.29 -1.39
N LYS A 17 -0.93 -23.10 -1.72
CA LYS A 17 0.11 -24.12 -1.53
C LYS A 17 0.38 -24.39 -0.05
N GLU A 18 0.47 -23.36 0.78
CA GLU A 18 0.65 -23.48 2.24
C GLU A 18 -0.52 -24.23 2.89
N ASN A 19 -1.74 -24.03 2.39
CA ASN A 19 -2.95 -24.74 2.83
C ASN A 19 -3.19 -26.08 2.10
N LYS A 20 -2.21 -26.57 1.32
CA LYS A 20 -2.28 -27.84 0.56
C LYS A 20 -3.50 -27.98 -0.34
N PHE A 21 -4.03 -26.86 -0.85
CA PHE A 21 -5.26 -26.82 -1.64
C PHE A 21 -6.47 -27.48 -0.94
N ASN A 22 -6.49 -27.49 0.40
CA ASN A 22 -7.60 -28.06 1.16
C ASN A 22 -8.82 -27.14 1.10
N ILE A 23 -9.59 -27.25 0.02
CA ILE A 23 -10.73 -26.40 -0.28
C ILE A 23 -12.00 -27.24 -0.24
N SER A 24 -12.96 -26.84 0.59
CA SER A 24 -14.28 -27.48 0.61
C SER A 24 -15.02 -27.22 -0.71
N PRO A 25 -15.70 -28.22 -1.30
CA PRO A 25 -16.43 -28.05 -2.57
C PRO A 25 -17.43 -26.89 -2.56
N ASN A 26 -18.06 -26.62 -1.42
CA ASN A 26 -19.00 -25.51 -1.24
C ASN A 26 -18.36 -24.11 -1.40
N LYS A 27 -17.03 -24.01 -1.46
CA LYS A 27 -16.28 -22.74 -1.58
C LYS A 27 -15.67 -22.53 -2.98
N ILE A 28 -15.99 -23.37 -3.97
CA ILE A 28 -15.44 -23.28 -5.33
C ILE A 28 -15.78 -21.93 -6.00
N ILE A 29 -17.02 -21.44 -5.84
CA ILE A 29 -17.44 -20.15 -6.42
C ILE A 29 -16.62 -19.00 -5.82
N PHE A 30 -16.38 -19.04 -4.51
CA PHE A 30 -15.54 -18.06 -3.81
C PHE A 30 -14.07 -18.13 -4.25
N LEU A 31 -13.53 -19.34 -4.43
CA LEU A 31 -12.18 -19.59 -4.92
C LEU A 31 -11.98 -19.00 -6.33
N LEU A 32 -12.94 -19.22 -7.23
CA LEU A 32 -12.91 -18.66 -8.59
C LEU A 32 -12.95 -17.13 -8.55
N GLY A 33 -13.85 -16.56 -7.74
CA GLY A 33 -13.92 -15.12 -7.52
C GLY A 33 -12.60 -14.54 -7.01
N MET A 34 -11.96 -15.17 -6.03
CA MET A 34 -10.65 -14.75 -5.51
C MET A 34 -9.54 -14.87 -6.54
N THR A 35 -9.54 -15.95 -7.32
CA THR A 35 -8.54 -16.16 -8.38
C THR A 35 -8.64 -15.05 -9.42
N ILE A 36 -9.84 -14.72 -9.89
CA ILE A 36 -10.07 -13.61 -10.83
C ILE A 36 -9.62 -12.26 -10.23
N ASN A 37 -10.02 -11.98 -8.99
CA ASN A 37 -9.64 -10.73 -8.31
C ASN A 37 -8.12 -10.61 -8.13
N SER A 38 -7.43 -11.69 -7.74
CA SER A 38 -5.97 -11.69 -7.54
C SER A 38 -5.18 -11.47 -8.85
N VAL A 39 -5.69 -11.96 -9.98
CA VAL A 39 -5.13 -11.70 -11.31
C VAL A 39 -5.32 -10.24 -11.69
N LYS A 40 -6.54 -9.70 -11.53
CA LYS A 40 -6.81 -8.27 -11.77
C LYS A 40 -5.92 -7.39 -10.90
N ASN A 41 -5.79 -7.71 -9.62
CA ASN A 41 -4.97 -6.98 -8.67
C ASN A 41 -3.47 -7.01 -9.05
N SER A 42 -2.98 -8.15 -9.57
CA SER A 42 -1.62 -8.25 -10.12
C SER A 42 -1.41 -7.36 -11.35
N MET A 43 -2.40 -7.28 -12.25
CA MET A 43 -2.36 -6.40 -13.42
C MET A 43 -2.36 -4.93 -13.00
N TYR A 44 -3.26 -4.53 -12.11
CA TYR A 44 -3.31 -3.17 -11.58
C TYR A 44 -2.01 -2.78 -10.86
N GLY A 45 -1.49 -3.66 -9.98
CA GLY A 45 -0.24 -3.40 -9.27
C GLY A 45 0.98 -3.28 -10.21
N LYS A 46 1.02 -4.03 -11.32
CA LYS A 46 2.05 -3.89 -12.34
C LYS A 46 1.91 -2.61 -13.15
N TYR A 47 0.67 -2.24 -13.51
CA TYR A 47 0.39 -1.00 -14.22
C TYR A 47 0.78 0.21 -13.38
N ASP A 48 0.31 0.26 -12.14
CA ASP A 48 0.56 1.35 -11.21
C ASP A 48 2.06 1.52 -10.95
N ARG A 49 2.76 0.41 -10.68
CA ARG A 49 4.23 0.43 -10.55
C ARG A 49 4.91 0.97 -11.79
N LYS A 50 4.47 0.62 -13.00
CA LYS A 50 5.04 1.13 -14.26
C LYS A 50 4.76 2.62 -14.46
N VAL A 51 3.55 3.09 -14.17
CA VAL A 51 3.18 4.50 -14.31
C VAL A 51 3.91 5.37 -13.28
N ILE A 52 3.88 4.96 -12.01
CA ILE A 52 4.56 5.65 -10.92
C ILE A 52 6.08 5.62 -11.13
N SER A 53 6.68 4.46 -11.43
CA SER A 53 8.12 4.39 -11.68
C SER A 53 8.53 5.25 -12.88
N LYS A 54 7.73 5.31 -13.94
CA LYS A 54 7.97 6.21 -15.08
C LYS A 54 7.89 7.69 -14.69
N ASN A 55 6.99 8.06 -13.80
CA ASN A 55 6.87 9.44 -13.31
C ASN A 55 7.96 9.80 -12.28
N ILE A 56 8.55 8.81 -11.60
CA ILE A 56 9.64 8.99 -10.64
C ILE A 56 11.02 8.87 -11.32
N SER A 57 11.10 8.23 -12.49
CA SER A 57 12.33 8.09 -13.29
C SER A 57 12.75 9.45 -13.88
N ASP A 58 13.59 10.17 -13.14
CA ASP A 58 14.97 10.48 -13.54
C ASP A 58 15.51 11.75 -12.90
N ASN A 59 14.71 12.57 -12.21
CA ASN A 59 15.21 13.84 -11.64
C ASN A 59 14.35 14.45 -10.50
N ILE A 60 13.71 13.63 -9.66
CA ILE A 60 13.10 14.18 -8.44
C ILE A 60 14.19 14.30 -7.37
N SER A 61 14.87 15.46 -7.32
CA SER A 61 15.71 15.83 -6.19
C SER A 61 14.80 16.07 -4.99
N MET A 62 14.65 15.04 -4.14
CA MET A 62 13.95 15.21 -2.87
C MET A 62 14.92 15.85 -1.88
N PRO A 63 14.56 17.01 -1.29
CA PRO A 63 15.36 17.60 -0.23
C PRO A 63 15.40 16.68 0.99
N ASP A 64 16.42 16.84 1.82
CA ASP A 64 16.60 16.03 3.02
C ASP A 64 15.36 16.10 3.92
N PRO A 65 14.77 14.96 4.32
CA PRO A 65 13.54 14.95 5.11
C PRO A 65 13.82 15.38 6.55
N VAL A 66 12.84 16.07 7.15
CA VAL A 66 12.86 16.46 8.56
C VAL A 66 11.94 15.54 9.36
N PHE A 67 12.50 14.86 10.37
CA PHE A 67 11.74 14.01 11.29
C PHE A 67 11.52 14.73 12.63
N ILE A 68 10.26 14.87 13.04
CA ILE A 68 9.90 15.45 14.34
C ILE A 68 9.76 14.31 15.35
N LEU A 69 10.68 14.24 16.30
CA LEU A 69 10.69 13.25 17.38
C LEU A 69 10.43 13.94 18.73
N GLY A 70 9.86 13.21 19.68
CA GLY A 70 9.60 13.74 21.03
C GLY A 70 8.79 12.77 21.89
N HIS A 71 8.69 13.11 23.18
CA HIS A 71 7.84 12.35 24.11
C HIS A 71 6.36 12.56 23.79
N TRP A 72 5.50 11.60 24.17
CA TRP A 72 4.06 11.81 24.03
C TRP A 72 3.62 13.06 24.80
N ARG A 73 2.77 13.88 24.15
CA ARG A 73 2.20 15.12 24.66
C ARG A 73 3.20 16.28 24.79
N SER A 74 4.38 16.19 24.17
CA SER A 74 5.35 17.30 24.13
C SER A 74 5.08 18.37 23.06
N GLY A 75 3.88 18.39 22.46
CA GLY A 75 3.52 19.39 21.45
C GLY A 75 4.07 19.14 20.03
N THR A 76 4.56 17.93 19.72
CA THR A 76 5.08 17.57 18.38
C THR A 76 4.05 17.80 17.27
N THR A 77 2.76 17.59 17.52
CA THR A 77 1.68 17.90 16.56
C THR A 77 1.58 19.39 16.25
N PHE A 78 1.75 20.26 17.25
CA PHE A 78 1.70 21.70 17.05
C PHE A 78 2.90 22.17 16.22
N LEU A 79 4.09 21.64 16.52
CA LEU A 79 5.30 21.90 15.74
C LEU A 79 5.16 21.43 14.29
N HIS A 80 4.64 20.22 14.07
CA HIS A 80 4.34 19.71 12.72
C HIS A 80 3.42 20.67 11.96
N ASN A 81 2.34 21.14 12.59
CA ASN A 81 1.39 22.05 11.94
C ASN A 81 2.01 23.40 11.57
N LEU A 82 2.96 23.91 12.37
CA LEU A 82 3.70 25.14 12.06
C LEU A 82 4.64 24.95 10.87
N ILE A 83 5.46 23.89 10.89
CA ILE A 83 6.42 23.59 9.82
C ILE A 83 5.69 23.32 8.49
N SER A 84 4.53 22.67 8.54
CA SER A 84 3.68 22.40 7.38
C SER A 84 3.10 23.65 6.68
N GLN A 85 3.22 24.85 7.27
CA GLN A 85 2.86 26.10 6.58
C GLN A 85 3.94 26.55 5.58
N ASP A 86 5.16 26.06 5.73
CA ASP A 86 6.26 26.40 4.84
C ASP A 86 6.18 25.58 3.53
N LYS A 87 6.26 26.29 2.40
CA LYS A 87 6.15 25.70 1.06
C LYS A 87 7.35 24.83 0.69
N GLN A 88 8.45 24.93 1.42
CA GLN A 88 9.63 24.09 1.18
C GLN A 88 9.40 22.62 1.57
N PHE A 89 8.42 22.34 2.45
CA PHE A 89 8.16 20.99 2.97
C PHE A 89 6.88 20.40 2.40
N ASN A 90 6.98 19.14 1.98
CA ASN A 90 5.81 18.27 1.81
C ASN A 90 5.57 17.51 3.12
N TYR A 91 4.31 17.29 3.46
CA TYR A 91 3.90 16.62 4.71
C TYR A 91 2.66 15.76 4.47
N PRO A 92 2.49 14.67 5.26
CA PRO A 92 1.32 13.81 5.12
C PRO A 92 0.05 14.54 5.57
N ARG A 93 -0.99 14.49 4.72
CA ARG A 93 -2.34 14.96 5.09
C ARG A 93 -3.19 13.77 5.52
N ILE A 94 -4.15 14.02 6.41
CA ILE A 94 -5.04 13.00 6.98
C ILE A 94 -5.73 12.13 5.92
N TYR A 95 -6.03 12.69 4.75
CA TYR A 95 -6.71 11.99 3.65
C TYR A 95 -5.79 11.39 2.58
N GLN A 96 -4.47 11.56 2.71
CA GLN A 96 -3.48 11.14 1.70
C GLN A 96 -2.58 9.99 2.21
N VAL A 97 -3.07 9.22 3.18
CA VAL A 97 -2.37 8.07 3.77
C VAL A 97 -2.73 6.79 3.03
#